data_AF-A0A0U4FNY5-F1
#
_entry.id   AF-A0A0U4FNY5-F1
#
_cell.length_a   1.000
_cell.length_b   1.000
_cell.length_c   1.000
_cell.angle_alpha   90.00
_cell.angle_beta   90.00
_cell.angle_gamma   90.00
#
_symmetry.space_group_name_H-M   'P 1'
#
loop_
_entity.id
_entity.type
_entity.pdbx_description
1 polymer ?
#
loop_
_entity_poly.entity_id
_entity_poly.type
_entity_poly.pdbx_seq_one_letter_code
_entity_poly.pdbx_strand_id
1 'polypeptide(L)'
;MPTIQDFETELANKYADFLSAKEKEMLNPDHTGYQWKRQKLESLYQDTVLKSKYPKERLQRIEDAVQKEHDDGVNQSEQFKQAYKQNVLEKLQPTKEETHYKDAYKQHVLDALDKQPDEKEASSEDVQKRNQEMAAFEEKHGYEKVYELKREVLDDIKEMDLTPVKKEKLSQIEKDLENEKEMKLGKKQNKAHEQEMDM
;
A
#
# COMPACT_ATOMS: atom_id res chain seq x y z
N MET A 1 -51.26 16.70 3.41
CA MET A 1 -50.46 17.93 3.51
C MET A 1 -49.12 17.53 4.11
N PRO A 2 -47.98 17.81 3.46
CA PRO A 2 -46.68 17.62 4.10
C PRO A 2 -46.63 18.44 5.38
N THR A 3 -46.07 17.87 6.44
CA THR A 3 -45.88 18.57 7.71
C THR A 3 -44.69 19.52 7.62
N ILE A 4 -44.59 20.46 8.58
CA ILE A 4 -43.44 21.38 8.68
C ILE A 4 -42.13 20.59 8.82
N GLN A 5 -42.16 19.46 9.53
CA GLN A 5 -41.01 18.58 9.74
C GLN A 5 -40.53 17.90 8.45
N ASP A 6 -41.46 17.59 7.54
CA ASP A 6 -41.14 16.97 6.24
C ASP A 6 -40.35 17.94 5.35
N PHE A 7 -40.72 19.23 5.37
CA PHE A 7 -40.01 20.27 4.60
C PHE A 7 -38.62 20.58 5.16
N GLU A 8 -38.44 20.58 6.48
CA GLU A 8 -37.11 20.76 7.09
C GLU A 8 -36.18 19.61 6.75
N THR A 9 -36.69 18.38 6.80
CA THR A 9 -35.93 17.18 6.44
C THR A 9 -35.57 17.18 4.95
N GLU A 10 -36.51 17.56 4.08
CA GLU A 10 -36.23 17.71 2.65
C GLU A 10 -35.15 18.77 2.40
N LEU A 11 -35.27 19.94 3.03
CA LEU A 11 -34.30 21.03 2.90
C LEU A 11 -32.91 20.59 3.38
N ALA A 12 -32.83 19.94 4.55
CA ALA A 12 -31.58 19.43 5.11
C ALA A 12 -30.91 18.43 4.16
N ASN A 13 -31.67 17.48 3.63
CA ASN A 13 -31.17 16.48 2.67
C ASN A 13 -30.67 17.14 1.37
N LYS A 14 -31.40 18.11 0.82
CA LYS A 14 -30.97 18.85 -0.38
C LYS A 14 -29.70 19.66 -0.14
N TYR A 15 -29.56 20.26 1.04
CA TYR A 15 -28.37 21.00 1.40
C TYR A 15 -27.17 20.06 1.60
N ALA A 16 -27.36 18.90 2.24
CA ALA A 16 -26.33 17.88 2.37
C ALA A 16 -25.85 17.36 1.01
N ASP A 17 -26.77 17.06 0.09
CA ASP A 17 -26.45 16.66 -1.29
C ASP A 17 -25.62 17.72 -2.02
N PHE A 18 -25.97 19.01 -1.83
CA PHE A 18 -25.25 20.13 -2.40
C PHE A 18 -23.82 20.24 -1.83
N LEU A 19 -23.64 20.13 -0.52
CA LEU A 19 -22.32 20.16 0.12
C LEU A 19 -21.42 19.03 -0.40
N SER A 20 -21.93 17.80 -0.45
CA SER A 20 -21.18 16.66 -0.99
C SER A 20 -20.84 16.81 -2.47
N ALA A 21 -21.70 17.44 -3.27
CA ALA A 21 -21.41 17.72 -4.68
C ALA A 21 -20.35 18.82 -4.84
N LYS A 22 -20.39 19.84 -3.99
CA LYS A 22 -19.40 20.92 -3.94
C LYS A 22 -18.02 20.39 -3.57
N GLU A 23 -17.92 19.53 -2.57
CA GLU A 23 -16.66 18.88 -2.19
C GLU A 23 -16.10 18.04 -3.35
N LYS A 24 -16.95 17.27 -4.03
CA LYS A 24 -16.52 16.47 -5.20
C LYS A 24 -16.02 17.31 -6.36
N GLU A 25 -16.65 18.46 -6.63
CA GLU A 25 -16.15 19.43 -7.61
C GLU A 25 -14.78 19.99 -7.19
N MET A 26 -14.62 20.37 -5.92
CA MET A 26 -13.35 20.88 -5.40
C MET A 26 -12.21 19.86 -5.49
N LEU A 27 -12.48 18.58 -5.23
CA LEU A 27 -11.50 17.50 -5.34
C LEU A 27 -11.18 17.12 -6.80
N ASN A 28 -12.03 17.51 -7.76
CA ASN A 28 -11.91 17.11 -9.17
C ASN A 28 -12.21 18.31 -10.11
N PRO A 29 -11.37 19.36 -10.09
CA PRO A 29 -11.65 20.63 -10.77
C PRO A 29 -11.73 20.49 -12.30
N ASP A 30 -11.02 19.54 -12.90
CA ASP A 30 -10.99 19.34 -14.35
C ASP A 30 -12.21 18.56 -14.89
N HIS A 31 -13.04 18.02 -14.00
CA HIS A 31 -14.16 17.16 -14.39
C HIS A 31 -15.48 17.96 -14.44
N THR A 32 -15.76 18.51 -15.63
CA THR A 32 -16.95 19.35 -15.93
C THR A 32 -18.29 18.75 -15.51
N GLY A 33 -18.42 17.42 -15.49
CA GLY A 33 -19.63 16.74 -15.01
C GLY A 33 -19.95 17.00 -13.52
N TYR A 34 -18.94 17.22 -12.67
CA TYR A 34 -19.17 17.53 -11.25
C TYR A 34 -19.65 18.95 -11.06
N GLN A 35 -19.12 19.91 -11.82
CA GLN A 35 -19.62 21.28 -11.84
C GLN A 35 -21.10 21.32 -12.22
N TRP A 36 -21.49 20.60 -13.28
CA TRP A 36 -22.91 20.52 -13.68
C TRP A 36 -23.77 19.91 -12.57
N LYS A 37 -23.30 18.83 -11.93
CA LYS A 37 -24.01 18.17 -10.84
C LYS A 37 -24.18 19.10 -9.63
N ARG A 38 -23.14 19.85 -9.25
CA ARG A 38 -23.20 20.83 -8.16
C ARG A 38 -24.21 21.93 -8.48
N GLN A 39 -24.15 22.52 -9.67
CA GLN A 39 -25.10 23.55 -10.11
C GLN A 39 -26.55 23.06 -10.07
N LYS A 40 -26.79 21.83 -10.54
CA LYS A 40 -28.13 21.22 -10.50
C LYS A 40 -28.65 21.07 -9.07
N LEU A 41 -27.82 20.58 -8.16
CA LEU A 41 -28.21 20.38 -6.76
C LEU A 41 -28.38 21.70 -6.01
N GLU A 42 -27.56 22.71 -6.31
CA GLU A 42 -27.71 24.08 -5.82
C GLU A 42 -29.06 24.67 -6.23
N SER A 43 -29.45 24.53 -7.51
CA SER A 43 -30.76 24.98 -7.98
C SER A 43 -31.91 24.27 -7.27
N LEU A 44 -31.81 22.95 -7.06
CA LEU A 44 -32.84 22.18 -6.34
C LEU A 44 -32.95 22.62 -4.88
N TYR A 45 -31.83 22.89 -4.22
CA TYR A 45 -31.81 23.44 -2.87
C TYR A 45 -32.50 24.80 -2.80
N GLN A 46 -32.12 25.74 -3.68
CA GLN A 46 -32.71 27.08 -3.74
C GLN A 46 -34.22 27.04 -4.01
N ASP A 47 -34.68 26.14 -4.89
CA ASP A 47 -36.12 25.93 -5.13
C ASP A 47 -36.84 25.47 -3.85
N THR A 48 -36.23 24.57 -3.07
CA THR A 48 -36.81 24.10 -1.79
C THR A 48 -36.81 25.21 -0.74
N VAL A 49 -35.75 26.02 -0.65
CA VAL A 49 -35.71 27.23 0.20
C VAL A 49 -36.90 28.14 -0.12
N LEU A 50 -37.10 28.47 -1.39
CA LEU A 50 -38.20 29.34 -1.83
C LEU A 50 -39.59 28.73 -1.52
N LYS A 51 -39.75 27.41 -1.70
CA LYS A 51 -41.00 26.70 -1.40
C LYS A 51 -41.31 26.65 0.10
N SER A 52 -40.28 26.52 0.94
CA SER A 52 -40.42 26.42 2.40
C SER A 52 -40.93 27.71 3.05
N LYS A 53 -40.61 28.87 2.45
CA LYS A 53 -40.91 30.21 2.98
C LYS A 53 -40.42 30.45 4.41
N TYR A 54 -39.36 29.75 4.84
CA TYR A 54 -38.81 29.93 6.17
C TYR A 54 -38.08 31.28 6.33
N PRO A 55 -38.11 31.89 7.53
CA PRO A 55 -37.30 33.06 7.81
C PRO A 55 -35.81 32.69 7.76
N LYS A 56 -34.97 33.67 7.45
CA LYS A 56 -33.53 33.51 7.28
C LYS A 56 -32.86 32.83 8.49
N GLU A 57 -33.28 33.18 9.70
CA GLU A 57 -32.74 32.59 10.95
C GLU A 57 -33.01 31.08 11.04
N ARG A 58 -34.16 30.62 10.56
CA ARG A 58 -34.53 29.21 10.59
C ARG A 58 -33.79 28.42 9.52
N LEU A 59 -33.65 28.98 8.32
CA LEU A 59 -32.82 28.40 7.26
C LEU A 59 -31.38 28.23 7.73
N GLN A 60 -30.81 29.28 8.33
CA GLN A 60 -29.44 29.26 8.80
C GLN A 60 -29.19 28.19 9.88
N ARG A 61 -30.13 27.98 10.81
CA ARG A 61 -30.02 26.89 11.79
C ARG A 61 -29.97 25.51 11.15
N ILE A 62 -30.74 25.29 10.08
CA ILE A 62 -30.75 24.01 9.35
C ILE A 62 -29.44 23.85 8.58
N GLU A 63 -29.00 24.89 7.87
CA GLU A 63 -27.72 24.90 7.16
C GLU A 63 -26.53 24.64 8.10
N ASP A 64 -26.47 25.33 9.24
CA ASP A 64 -25.40 25.19 10.23
C ASP A 64 -25.35 23.77 10.82
N ALA A 65 -26.52 23.17 11.11
CA ALA A 65 -26.60 21.80 11.63
C ALA A 65 -26.07 20.78 10.60
N VAL A 66 -26.50 20.90 9.35
CA VAL A 66 -26.07 20.01 8.27
C VAL A 66 -24.60 20.21 7.93
N GLN A 67 -24.11 21.46 7.91
CA GLN A 67 -22.70 21.75 7.67
C GLN A 67 -21.83 21.12 8.76
N LYS A 68 -22.24 21.21 10.02
CA LYS A 68 -21.52 20.59 11.13
C LYS A 68 -21.43 19.07 10.98
N GLU A 69 -22.55 18.40 10.67
CA GLU A 69 -22.55 16.95 10.45
C GLU A 69 -21.68 16.54 9.26
N HIS A 70 -21.70 17.34 8.18
CA HIS A 70 -20.84 17.14 7.02
C HIS A 70 -19.36 17.26 7.40
N ASP A 71 -18.97 18.32 8.11
CA ASP A 71 -17.59 18.57 8.52
C ASP A 71 -17.07 17.49 9.49
N ASP A 72 -17.90 17.08 10.46
CA ASP A 72 -17.58 15.99 11.38
C ASP A 72 -17.36 14.66 10.62
N GLY A 73 -18.20 14.36 9.63
CA GLY A 73 -18.07 13.18 8.76
C GLY A 73 -16.82 13.19 7.90
N VAL A 74 -16.49 14.34 7.29
CA VAL A 74 -15.27 14.52 6.49
C VAL A 74 -14.03 14.34 7.36
N ASN A 75 -13.99 14.97 8.53
CA ASN A 75 -12.86 14.89 9.45
C ASN A 75 -12.61 13.44 9.91
N GLN A 76 -13.66 12.70 10.28
CA GLN A 76 -13.52 11.28 10.62
C GLN A 76 -12.99 10.44 9.45
N SER A 77 -13.46 10.70 8.23
CA SER A 77 -12.97 10.03 7.02
C SER A 77 -11.49 10.33 6.76
N GLU A 78 -11.07 11.58 6.92
CA GLU A 78 -9.68 12.00 6.75
C GLU A 78 -8.76 11.35 7.77
N GLN A 79 -9.16 11.33 9.05
CA GLN A 79 -8.41 10.64 10.10
C GLN A 79 -8.24 9.14 9.78
N PHE A 80 -9.30 8.49 9.31
CA PHE A 80 -9.22 7.09 8.90
C PHE A 80 -8.29 6.88 7.70
N LYS A 81 -8.40 7.70 6.65
CA LYS A 81 -7.52 7.65 5.48
C LYS A 81 -6.05 7.85 5.89
N GLN A 82 -5.79 8.79 6.78
CA GLN A 82 -4.45 9.06 7.28
C GLN A 82 -3.90 7.89 8.11
N ALA A 83 -4.70 7.33 9.03
CA ALA A 83 -4.31 6.17 9.81
C ALA A 83 -4.05 4.94 8.93
N TYR A 84 -4.90 4.70 7.93
CA TYR A 84 -4.71 3.62 6.97
C TYR A 84 -3.43 3.81 6.16
N LYS A 85 -3.21 5.03 5.61
CA LYS A 85 -1.97 5.37 4.90
C LYS A 85 -0.74 5.12 5.78
N GLN A 86 -0.79 5.54 7.04
CA GLN A 86 0.31 5.33 7.98
C GLN A 86 0.55 3.84 8.26
N ASN A 87 -0.50 3.05 8.47
CA ASN A 87 -0.38 1.62 8.70
C ASN A 87 0.20 0.86 7.49
N VAL A 88 -0.22 1.24 6.29
CA VAL A 88 0.36 0.68 5.05
C VAL A 88 1.82 1.06 4.93
N LEU A 89 2.19 2.32 5.17
CA LEU A 89 3.59 2.77 5.14
C LEU A 89 4.44 2.04 6.18
N GLU A 90 3.94 1.85 7.40
CA GLU A 90 4.64 1.11 8.47
C GLU A 90 4.90 -0.35 8.07
N LYS A 91 3.92 -1.02 7.44
CA LYS A 91 4.08 -2.39 6.95
C LYS A 91 5.04 -2.52 5.76
N LEU A 92 5.20 -1.45 4.98
CA LEU A 92 6.12 -1.40 3.84
C LEU A 92 7.55 -1.06 4.28
N GLN A 93 7.76 -0.53 5.48
CA GLN A 93 9.11 -0.27 5.96
C GLN A 93 9.85 -1.59 6.17
N PRO A 94 11.09 -1.71 5.66
CA PRO A 94 11.93 -2.86 5.94
C PRO A 94 12.06 -3.02 7.45
N THR A 95 11.77 -4.22 7.96
CA THR A 95 11.96 -4.50 9.38
C THR A 95 13.46 -4.49 9.69
N LYS A 96 13.83 -4.23 10.96
CA LYS A 96 15.24 -4.33 11.38
C LYS A 96 15.84 -5.69 11.06
N GLU A 97 15.06 -6.76 11.23
CA GLU A 97 15.47 -8.13 10.90
C GLU A 97 15.74 -8.30 9.40
N GLU A 98 14.90 -7.74 8.52
CA GLU A 98 15.11 -7.75 7.06
C GLU A 98 16.38 -6.99 6.66
N THR A 99 16.63 -5.82 7.25
CA THR A 99 17.86 -5.06 6.98
C THR A 99 19.10 -5.83 7.41
N HIS A 100 19.09 -6.40 8.62
CA HIS A 100 20.20 -7.23 9.11
C HIS A 100 20.44 -8.46 8.22
N TYR A 101 19.37 -9.11 7.76
CA TYR A 101 19.47 -10.23 6.84
C TYR A 101 20.09 -9.81 5.50
N LYS A 102 19.63 -8.70 4.92
CA LYS A 102 20.19 -8.16 3.67
C LYS A 102 21.68 -7.86 3.80
N ASP A 103 22.08 -7.20 4.88
CA ASP A 103 23.49 -6.88 5.14
C ASP A 103 24.35 -8.14 5.28
N ALA A 104 23.85 -9.13 6.03
CA ALA A 104 24.52 -10.42 6.19
C ALA A 104 24.68 -11.17 4.86
N TYR A 105 23.61 -11.24 4.07
CA TYR A 105 23.62 -11.89 2.77
C TYR A 105 24.52 -11.15 1.77
N LYS A 106 24.52 -9.82 1.79
CA LYS A 106 25.40 -8.99 0.95
C LYS A 106 26.86 -9.30 1.20
N GLN A 107 27.25 -9.34 2.47
CA GLN A 107 28.62 -9.71 2.85
C GLN A 107 28.94 -11.15 2.43
N HIS A 108 28.02 -12.08 2.61
CA HIS A 108 28.21 -13.46 2.18
C HIS A 108 28.46 -13.59 0.66
N VAL A 109 27.70 -12.86 -0.17
CA VAL A 109 27.90 -12.83 -1.63
C VAL A 109 29.23 -12.18 -1.98
N LEU A 110 29.58 -11.05 -1.37
CA LEU A 110 30.87 -10.39 -1.62
C LEU A 110 32.05 -11.29 -1.26
N ASP A 111 32.00 -11.96 -0.11
CA ASP A 111 33.00 -12.96 0.31
C ASP A 111 33.11 -14.08 -0.74
N ALA A 112 31.99 -14.58 -1.28
CA ALA A 112 31.99 -15.60 -2.33
C ALA A 112 32.57 -15.11 -3.67
N LEU A 113 32.37 -13.83 -4.01
CA LEU A 113 32.94 -13.21 -5.21
C LEU A 113 34.47 -13.04 -5.08
N ASP A 114 34.95 -12.66 -3.89
CA ASP A 114 36.35 -12.41 -3.58
C ASP A 114 37.18 -13.68 -3.35
N LYS A 115 36.55 -14.80 -2.97
CA LYS A 115 37.24 -16.09 -2.83
C LYS A 115 37.89 -16.54 -4.15
N GLN A 116 39.19 -16.81 -4.10
CA GLN A 116 39.92 -17.57 -5.11
C GLN A 116 39.74 -19.09 -4.88
N PRO A 117 39.76 -19.92 -5.93
CA PRO A 117 39.47 -21.35 -5.84
C PRO A 117 40.43 -22.18 -4.96
N ASP A 118 41.57 -21.63 -4.51
CA ASP A 118 42.61 -22.33 -3.74
C ASP A 118 42.71 -21.92 -2.26
N GLU A 119 41.90 -20.98 -1.77
CA GLU A 119 41.92 -20.60 -0.34
C GLU A 119 41.07 -21.55 0.51
N LYS A 120 41.74 -22.37 1.33
CA LYS A 120 41.10 -23.22 2.34
C LYS A 120 40.29 -22.38 3.32
N GLU A 121 39.05 -22.80 3.55
CA GLU A 121 38.11 -22.21 4.49
C GLU A 121 38.68 -22.16 5.92
N ALA A 122 39.26 -21.02 6.30
CA ALA A 122 39.33 -20.65 7.70
C ALA A 122 37.95 -20.04 8.05
N SER A 123 37.01 -20.90 8.43
CA SER A 123 35.73 -20.47 8.98
C SER A 123 35.99 -19.75 10.30
N SER A 124 36.10 -18.42 10.24
CA SER A 124 36.07 -17.60 11.45
C SER A 124 34.71 -17.76 12.14
N GLU A 125 34.69 -17.73 13.47
CA GLU A 125 33.46 -17.88 14.28
C GLU A 125 32.38 -16.87 13.84
N ASP A 126 32.78 -15.70 13.34
CA ASP A 126 31.90 -14.65 12.84
C ASP A 126 31.13 -15.06 11.57
N VAL A 127 31.77 -15.77 10.63
CA VAL A 127 31.10 -16.27 9.40
C VAL A 127 30.09 -17.35 9.76
N GLN A 128 30.44 -18.22 10.71
CA GLN A 128 29.55 -19.30 11.15
C GLN A 128 28.32 -18.74 11.88
N LYS A 129 28.51 -17.74 12.74
CA LYS A 129 27.42 -17.06 13.44
C LYS A 129 26.48 -16.34 12.47
N ARG A 130 27.03 -15.62 11.48
CA ARG A 130 26.24 -14.95 10.42
C ARG A 130 25.40 -15.95 9.62
N ASN A 131 25.97 -17.10 9.26
CA ASN A 131 25.25 -18.15 8.53
C ASN A 131 24.11 -18.75 9.36
N GLN A 132 24.31 -18.92 10.67
CA GLN A 132 23.24 -19.38 11.58
C GLN A 132 22.11 -18.36 11.71
N GLU A 133 22.45 -17.08 11.83
CA GLU A 133 21.46 -15.99 11.91
C GLU A 133 20.66 -15.87 10.60
N MET A 134 21.31 -15.98 9.43
CA MET A 134 20.62 -16.05 8.14
C MET A 134 19.71 -17.28 8.04
N ALA A 135 20.20 -18.47 8.41
CA ALA A 135 19.41 -19.69 8.35
C ALA A 135 18.17 -19.63 9.27
N ALA A 136 18.33 -19.08 10.47
CA ALA A 136 17.20 -18.87 11.40
C ALA A 136 16.16 -17.89 10.82
N PHE A 137 16.61 -16.84 10.12
CA PHE A 137 15.71 -15.94 9.40
C PHE A 137 14.99 -16.65 8.25
N GLU A 138 15.69 -17.47 7.46
CA GLU A 138 15.11 -18.25 6.36
C GLU A 138 14.12 -19.33 6.82
N GLU A 139 14.29 -19.86 8.02
CA GLU A 139 13.34 -20.80 8.63
C GLU A 139 12.10 -20.06 9.16
N LYS A 140 12.31 -18.89 9.77
CA LYS A 140 11.25 -18.05 10.33
C LYS A 140 10.40 -17.39 9.23
N HIS A 141 11.01 -17.01 8.12
CA HIS A 141 10.37 -16.30 7.01
C HIS A 141 10.25 -17.22 5.80
N GLY A 142 9.06 -17.30 5.21
CA GLY A 142 8.82 -18.15 4.04
C GLY A 142 9.75 -17.85 2.87
N TYR A 143 10.00 -18.87 2.05
CA TYR A 143 10.92 -18.82 0.91
C TYR A 143 10.73 -17.60 -0.02
N GLU A 144 9.48 -17.21 -0.28
CA GLU A 144 9.14 -16.07 -1.13
C GLU A 144 9.75 -14.75 -0.62
N LYS A 145 9.62 -14.48 0.68
CA LYS A 145 10.18 -13.28 1.31
C LYS A 145 11.71 -13.31 1.26
N VAL A 146 12.31 -14.45 1.57
CA VAL A 146 13.77 -14.63 1.52
C VAL A 146 14.30 -14.39 0.10
N TYR A 147 13.61 -14.94 -0.91
CA TYR A 147 13.97 -14.77 -2.31
C TYR A 147 13.96 -13.29 -2.73
N GLU A 148 12.92 -12.54 -2.38
CA GLU A 148 12.84 -11.10 -2.67
C GLU A 148 14.01 -10.33 -2.06
N LEU A 149 14.33 -10.59 -0.78
CA LEU A 149 15.44 -9.94 -0.09
C LEU A 149 16.80 -10.29 -0.73
N LYS A 150 17.02 -11.57 -1.09
CA LYS A 150 18.23 -12.02 -1.79
C LYS A 150 18.36 -11.35 -3.16
N ARG A 151 17.27 -11.25 -3.93
CA ARG A 151 17.24 -10.59 -5.24
C ARG A 151 17.63 -9.13 -5.15
N GLU A 152 17.03 -8.39 -4.21
CA GLU A 152 17.35 -6.97 -4.01
C GLU A 152 18.83 -6.78 -3.67
N VAL A 153 19.41 -7.64 -2.82
CA VAL A 153 20.85 -7.60 -2.51
C VAL A 153 21.72 -7.88 -3.74
N LEU A 154 21.33 -8.81 -4.60
CA LEU A 154 22.08 -9.08 -5.83
C LEU A 154 22.02 -7.89 -6.79
N ASP A 155 20.86 -7.25 -6.92
CA ASP A 155 20.70 -6.03 -7.72
C ASP A 155 21.56 -4.88 -7.16
N ASP A 156 21.57 -4.68 -5.84
CA ASP A 156 22.46 -3.71 -5.15
C ASP A 156 23.95 -3.97 -5.45
N ILE A 157 24.38 -5.24 -5.41
CA ILE A 157 25.78 -5.62 -5.68
C ILE A 157 26.12 -5.41 -7.16
N LYS A 158 25.16 -5.61 -8.06
CA LYS A 158 25.33 -5.44 -9.50
C LYS A 158 25.51 -3.97 -9.91
N GLU A 159 24.91 -3.06 -9.17
CA GLU A 159 25.12 -1.61 -9.32
C GLU A 159 26.51 -1.16 -8.83
N MET A 160 27.23 -1.99 -8.07
CA MET A 160 28.61 -1.69 -7.67
C MET A 160 29.59 -1.85 -8.85
N ASP A 161 30.72 -1.15 -8.78
CA ASP A 161 31.82 -1.25 -9.75
C ASP A 161 32.56 -2.60 -9.63
N LEU A 162 31.95 -3.65 -10.13
CA LEU A 162 32.51 -4.99 -10.15
C LEU A 162 33.38 -5.23 -11.38
N THR A 163 34.51 -5.92 -11.19
CA THR A 163 35.33 -6.45 -12.30
C THR A 163 34.52 -7.44 -13.15
N PRO A 164 34.83 -7.62 -14.45
CA PRO A 164 34.11 -8.55 -15.33
C PRO A 164 34.00 -9.97 -14.79
N VAL A 165 35.07 -10.48 -14.15
CA VAL A 165 35.11 -11.82 -13.53
C VAL A 165 34.12 -11.92 -12.35
N LYS A 166 34.02 -10.88 -11.52
CA LYS A 166 33.04 -10.82 -10.42
C LYS A 166 31.61 -10.70 -10.95
N LYS A 167 31.39 -9.97 -12.06
CA LYS A 167 30.07 -9.87 -12.72
C LYS A 167 29.61 -11.22 -13.27
N GLU A 168 30.50 -12.01 -13.85
CA GLU A 168 30.19 -13.35 -14.32
C GLU A 168 29.82 -14.29 -13.17
N LYS A 169 30.61 -14.29 -12.09
CA LYS A 169 30.28 -15.04 -10.86
C LYS A 169 28.94 -14.60 -10.26
N LEU A 170 28.67 -13.30 -10.19
CA LEU A 170 27.39 -12.77 -9.70
C LEU A 170 26.22 -13.22 -10.58
N SER A 171 26.38 -13.21 -11.90
CA SER A 171 25.35 -13.71 -12.83
C SER A 171 25.09 -15.21 -12.67
N GLN A 172 26.10 -16.00 -12.30
CA GLN A 172 25.90 -17.41 -11.96
C GLN A 172 25.07 -17.56 -10.67
N ILE A 173 25.37 -16.77 -9.64
CA ILE A 173 24.60 -16.75 -8.39
C ILE A 173 23.14 -16.32 -8.64
N GLU A 174 22.91 -15.32 -9.50
CA GLU A 174 21.55 -14.90 -9.91
C GLU A 174 20.78 -16.05 -10.59
N LYS A 175 21.43 -16.80 -11.48
CA LYS A 175 20.82 -17.95 -12.17
C LYS A 175 20.49 -19.08 -11.21
N ASP A 176 21.39 -19.40 -10.28
CA ASP A 176 21.17 -20.45 -9.29
C ASP A 176 19.99 -20.10 -8.38
N LEU A 177 19.86 -18.83 -7.99
CA LEU A 177 18.73 -18.34 -7.22
C LEU A 177 17.39 -18.41 -7.99
N GLU A 178 17.37 -18.08 -9.28
CA GLU A 178 16.16 -18.21 -10.11
C GLU A 178 15.77 -19.68 -10.32
N ASN A 179 16.75 -20.57 -10.54
CA ASN A 179 16.52 -22.01 -10.64
C ASN A 179 15.94 -22.57 -9.33
N GLU A 180 16.46 -22.14 -8.18
CA GLU A 180 15.92 -22.53 -6.87
C GLU A 180 14.46 -22.08 -6.71
N LYS A 181 14.14 -20.86 -7.18
CA LYS A 181 12.79 -20.32 -7.13
C LYS A 181 11.83 -21.14 -7.99
N GLU A 182 12.21 -21.48 -9.21
CA GLU A 182 11.40 -22.38 -10.06
C GLU A 182 11.18 -23.74 -9.39
N MET A 183 12.20 -24.32 -8.75
CA MET A 183 12.06 -25.61 -8.05
C MET A 183 11.17 -25.54 -6.80
N LYS A 184 11.21 -24.45 -6.04
CA LYS A 184 10.49 -24.29 -4.77
C LYS A 184 9.07 -23.75 -4.94
N LEU A 185 8.87 -22.81 -5.86
CA LEU A 185 7.58 -22.17 -6.15
C LEU A 185 6.88 -22.77 -7.37
N GLY A 186 7.61 -23.21 -8.40
CA GLY A 186 7.01 -23.84 -9.59
C GLY A 186 6.32 -25.18 -9.30
N LYS A 187 6.72 -25.90 -8.24
CA LYS A 187 6.02 -27.13 -7.80
C LYS A 187 4.62 -26.88 -7.21
N LYS A 188 4.24 -25.64 -6.86
CA LYS A 188 2.88 -25.35 -6.37
C LYS A 188 1.83 -25.38 -7.48
N GLN A 189 2.19 -25.11 -8.74
CA GLN A 189 1.20 -25.16 -9.84
C GLN A 189 0.78 -26.59 -10.19
N ASN A 190 1.66 -27.57 -10.07
CA ASN A 190 1.31 -28.96 -10.42
C ASN A 190 0.49 -29.69 -9.35
N LYS A 191 0.57 -29.28 -8.07
CA LYS A 191 -0.21 -29.92 -6.99
C LYS A 191 -1.65 -29.42 -6.86
N ALA A 192 -1.95 -28.21 -7.33
CA ALA A 192 -3.32 -27.70 -7.38
C ALA A 192 -4.15 -28.34 -8.50
N HIS A 193 -3.50 -28.80 -9.58
CA HIS A 193 -4.20 -29.40 -10.72
C HIS A 193 -4.52 -30.90 -10.54
N GLU A 194 -3.78 -31.62 -9.70
CA GLU A 194 -4.09 -33.02 -9.38
C GLU A 194 -5.23 -33.18 -8.35
N GLN A 195 -5.50 -32.18 -7.51
CA GLN A 195 -6.58 -32.24 -6.52
C GLN A 195 -7.98 -31.87 -7.07
N GLU A 196 -8.08 -31.26 -8.25
CA GLU A 196 -9.37 -30.95 -8.90
C GLU A 196 -9.89 -32.08 -9.82
N MET A 197 -9.07 -33.07 -10.16
CA MET A 197 -9.47 -34.19 -11.02
C MET A 197 -9.94 -35.45 -10.27
N ASP A 198 -10.05 -35.39 -8.93
CA ASP A 198 -10.42 -36.54 -8.08
C ASP A 198 -11.64 -36.26 -7.16
N MET A 199 -12.52 -35.30 -7.53
CA MET A 199 -13.89 -35.15 -7.01
C MET A 199 -14.91 -35.23 -8.14
#